data_AF-A0A7K2NPP1-F1
#
_entry.id   AF-A0A7K2NPP1-F1
#
_cell.length_a   1.000
_cell.length_b   1.000
_cell.length_c   1.000
_cell.angle_alpha   90.00
_cell.angle_beta   90.00
_cell.angle_gamma   90.00
#
_symmetry.space_group_name_H-M   'P 1'
#
loop_
_entity.id
_entity.type
_entity.pdbx_description
1 polymer ?
#
loop_
_entity_poly.entity_id
_entity_poly.type
_entity_poly.pdbx_seq_one_letter_code
_entity_poly.pdbx_strand_id
1 'polypeptide(L)'
;MTTVAGGVRASARVLARGDGRGGTVLPVLEGEGPLAVRRTRGSGAEARVMLVGVMSGPLGGDHFEVGVHAANGARLRVGSAAATLALPGQDRAGARYDVRLTVDDDAELYWLPEQLISAGGSDLTVTTSVDLAAGARLLLREEQVLGRAGEEPGRLTSRLTLRI
;
A
#
# COMPACT_ATOMS: atom_id res chain seq x y z
N MET A 1 20.34 -24.58 18.44
CA MET A 1 19.19 -24.51 17.52
C MET A 1 18.98 -23.05 17.17
N THR A 2 19.50 -22.62 16.02
CA THR A 2 19.30 -21.25 15.51
C THR A 2 17.94 -21.25 14.84
N THR A 3 16.92 -20.76 15.53
CA THR A 3 15.60 -20.57 14.94
C THR A 3 15.75 -19.57 13.79
N VAL A 4 15.54 -20.01 12.55
CA VAL A 4 15.33 -19.08 11.44
C VAL A 4 13.99 -18.41 11.75
N ALA A 5 14.02 -17.25 12.39
CA ALA A 5 12.82 -16.47 12.61
C ALA A 5 12.36 -16.00 11.22
N GLY A 6 11.36 -16.69 10.66
CA GLY A 6 10.77 -16.28 9.38
C GLY A 6 10.14 -14.89 9.52
N GLY A 7 10.33 -14.04 8.50
CA GLY A 7 9.72 -12.72 8.48
C GLY A 7 8.19 -12.76 8.47
N VAL A 8 7.58 -11.64 8.79
CA VAL A 8 6.14 -11.50 8.92
C VAL A 8 5.49 -11.47 7.53
N ARG A 9 4.39 -12.21 7.39
CA ARG A 9 3.51 -12.14 6.23
C ARG A 9 2.20 -11.50 6.66
N ALA A 10 1.78 -10.46 5.95
CA ALA A 10 0.53 -9.77 6.24
C ALA A 10 -0.10 -9.21 4.97
N SER A 11 -1.42 -9.21 4.95
CA SER A 11 -2.21 -8.67 3.86
C SER A 11 -3.21 -7.60 4.31
N ALA A 12 -3.49 -6.64 3.44
CA ALA A 12 -4.58 -5.69 3.57
C ALA A 12 -5.42 -5.66 2.30
N ARG A 13 -6.76 -5.60 2.44
CA ARG A 13 -7.70 -5.59 1.33
C ARG A 13 -8.74 -4.48 1.49
N VAL A 14 -8.93 -3.73 0.42
CA VAL A 14 -9.96 -2.70 0.29
C VAL A 14 -10.78 -2.95 -0.97
N LEU A 15 -12.10 -3.05 -0.82
CA LEU A 15 -13.04 -3.02 -1.94
C LEU A 15 -13.95 -1.82 -1.76
N ALA A 16 -13.99 -0.95 -2.76
CA ALA A 16 -14.94 0.14 -2.87
C ALA A 16 -15.89 -0.10 -4.05
N ARG A 17 -17.16 0.24 -3.88
CA ARG A 17 -18.19 0.13 -4.94
C ARG A 17 -19.11 1.35 -4.90
N GLY A 18 -19.56 1.81 -6.07
CA GLY A 18 -20.64 2.80 -6.13
C GLY A 18 -21.91 2.28 -5.43
N ASP A 19 -22.59 3.14 -4.68
CA ASP A 19 -23.79 2.76 -3.91
C ASP A 19 -25.10 2.85 -4.71
N GLY A 20 -25.03 3.24 -5.99
CA GLY A 20 -26.17 3.47 -6.89
C GLY A 20 -26.96 4.76 -6.60
N ARG A 21 -26.52 5.57 -5.62
CA ARG A 21 -27.15 6.82 -5.18
C ARG A 21 -26.18 8.02 -5.29
N GLY A 22 -25.04 7.82 -5.94
CA GLY A 22 -24.00 8.83 -6.11
C GLY A 22 -22.95 8.86 -4.99
N GLY A 23 -22.90 7.84 -4.12
CA GLY A 23 -21.88 7.64 -3.10
C GLY A 23 -21.04 6.38 -3.31
N THR A 24 -20.10 6.14 -2.39
CA THR A 24 -19.22 4.97 -2.39
C THR A 24 -19.33 4.21 -1.07
N VAL A 25 -19.57 2.90 -1.15
CA VAL A 25 -19.54 1.98 -0.01
C VAL A 25 -18.25 1.18 0.00
N LEU A 26 -17.84 0.72 1.19
CA LEU A 26 -16.62 -0.05 1.42
C LEU A 26 -16.98 -1.46 1.96
N PRO A 27 -17.44 -2.39 1.10
CA PRO A 27 -17.81 -3.73 1.50
C PRO A 27 -16.66 -4.58 2.06
N VAL A 28 -15.39 -4.26 1.71
CA VAL A 28 -14.21 -4.93 2.27
C VAL A 28 -13.25 -3.88 2.82
N LEU A 29 -12.93 -4.02 4.11
CA LEU A 29 -11.89 -3.27 4.83
C LEU A 29 -11.21 -4.24 5.81
N GLU A 30 -10.27 -5.02 5.28
CA GLU A 30 -9.62 -6.10 6.01
C GLU A 30 -8.12 -5.83 6.08
N GLY A 31 -7.50 -6.14 7.22
CA GLY A 31 -6.08 -5.98 7.43
C GLY A 31 -5.57 -6.96 8.48
N GLU A 32 -4.49 -7.65 8.16
CA GLU A 32 -3.75 -8.53 9.06
C GLU A 32 -2.61 -7.76 9.69
N GLY A 33 -2.31 -8.01 10.96
CA GLY A 33 -1.17 -7.38 11.62
C GLY A 33 0.12 -7.64 10.83
N PRO A 34 0.89 -6.60 10.47
CA PRO A 34 0.87 -5.23 11.01
C PRO A 34 0.13 -4.17 10.17
N LEU A 35 -0.66 -4.55 9.17
CA LEU A 35 -1.39 -3.65 8.29
C LEU A 35 -2.84 -3.48 8.77
N ALA A 36 -3.15 -2.35 9.40
CA ALA A 36 -4.54 -2.01 9.70
C ALA A 36 -5.14 -1.11 8.61
N VAL A 37 -6.42 -1.33 8.31
CA VAL A 37 -7.18 -0.52 7.36
C VAL A 37 -8.24 0.27 8.12
N ARG A 38 -8.25 1.60 7.96
CA ARG A 38 -9.19 2.49 8.67
C ARG A 38 -9.95 3.38 7.71
N ARG A 39 -11.28 3.33 7.78
CA ARG A 39 -12.13 4.32 7.12
C ARG A 39 -11.98 5.66 7.82
N THR A 40 -11.81 6.73 7.06
CA THR A 40 -11.83 8.12 7.55
C THR A 40 -12.93 8.92 6.85
N ARG A 41 -13.14 10.16 7.30
CA ARG A 41 -14.20 11.03 6.75
C ARG A 41 -13.85 11.43 5.31
N GLY A 42 -14.67 11.00 4.37
CA GLY A 42 -14.62 11.43 2.96
C GLY A 42 -15.37 12.73 2.68
N SER A 43 -15.44 13.10 1.41
CA SER A 43 -16.15 14.30 0.93
C SER A 43 -17.04 13.96 -0.28
N GLY A 44 -18.31 14.37 -0.22
CA GLY A 44 -19.28 14.07 -1.29
C GLY A 44 -19.39 12.57 -1.54
N ALA A 45 -19.19 12.18 -2.80
CA ALA A 45 -19.25 10.78 -3.26
C ALA A 45 -18.02 9.92 -2.89
N GLU A 46 -16.94 10.55 -2.43
CA GLU A 46 -15.64 9.89 -2.19
C GLU A 46 -15.61 9.16 -0.84
N ALA A 47 -15.20 7.88 -0.86
CA ALA A 47 -14.77 7.15 0.34
C ALA A 47 -13.28 7.35 0.59
N ARG A 48 -12.89 7.49 1.86
CA ARG A 48 -11.48 7.62 2.28
C ARG A 48 -11.06 6.48 3.18
N VAL A 49 -9.89 5.92 2.88
CA VAL A 49 -9.26 4.83 3.62
C VAL A 49 -7.81 5.19 3.92
N MET A 50 -7.38 4.93 5.14
CA MET A 50 -6.01 5.07 5.58
C MET A 50 -5.43 3.70 5.91
N LEU A 51 -4.29 3.38 5.30
CA LEU A 51 -3.42 2.29 5.72
C LEU A 51 -2.65 2.73 6.95
N VAL A 52 -2.65 1.90 7.99
CA VAL A 52 -1.98 2.18 9.26
C VAL A 52 -1.00 1.04 9.53
N GLY A 53 0.30 1.34 9.44
CA GLY A 53 1.33 0.46 9.94
C GLY A 53 1.27 0.43 11.47
N VAL A 54 0.92 -0.72 12.04
CA VAL A 54 0.80 -0.92 13.50
C VAL A 54 2.15 -1.24 14.14
N MET A 55 3.16 -1.50 13.31
CA MET A 55 4.57 -1.65 13.70
C MET A 55 5.47 -0.90 12.71
N SER A 56 6.73 -0.68 13.09
CA SER A 56 7.75 -0.23 12.14
C SER A 56 8.17 -1.38 11.24
N GLY A 57 8.14 -1.19 9.92
CA GLY A 57 8.50 -2.20 8.94
C GLY A 57 8.11 -1.78 7.52
N PRO A 58 8.53 -2.55 6.50
CA PRO A 58 9.03 -3.93 6.59
C PRO A 58 10.44 -4.08 7.17
N LEU A 59 10.70 -5.17 7.90
CA LEU A 59 12.04 -5.65 8.25
C LEU A 59 12.50 -6.72 7.26
N GLY A 60 13.81 -7.01 7.22
CA GLY A 60 14.35 -8.10 6.40
C GLY A 60 13.61 -9.42 6.61
N GLY A 61 13.25 -10.07 5.50
CA GLY A 61 12.43 -11.28 5.47
C GLY A 61 10.91 -11.05 5.47
N ASP A 62 10.42 -9.85 5.80
CA ASP A 62 8.98 -9.56 5.78
C ASP A 62 8.41 -9.55 4.36
N HIS A 63 7.11 -9.87 4.24
CA HIS A 63 6.36 -9.76 3.01
C HIS A 63 4.96 -9.21 3.25
N PHE A 64 4.71 -7.99 2.78
CA PHE A 64 3.42 -7.31 2.91
C PHE A 64 2.71 -7.21 1.58
N GLU A 65 1.40 -7.51 1.58
CA GLU A 65 0.56 -7.37 0.39
C GLU A 65 -0.58 -6.38 0.65
N VAL A 66 -0.81 -5.44 -0.28
CA VAL A 66 -1.95 -4.52 -0.24
C VAL A 66 -2.74 -4.64 -1.53
N GLY A 67 -4.00 -5.06 -1.42
CA GLY A 67 -4.97 -5.12 -2.51
C GLY A 67 -6.00 -4.00 -2.39
N VAL A 68 -6.15 -3.18 -3.42
CA VAL A 68 -7.20 -2.16 -3.51
C VAL A 68 -7.97 -2.32 -4.81
N HIS A 69 -9.28 -2.48 -4.70
CA HIS A 69 -10.20 -2.54 -5.83
C HIS A 69 -11.23 -1.42 -5.74
N ALA A 70 -11.17 -0.50 -6.69
CA ALA A 70 -12.23 0.47 -6.96
C ALA A 70 -13.13 -0.10 -8.06
N ALA A 71 -14.22 -0.74 -7.67
CA ALA A 71 -15.20 -1.31 -8.59
C ALA A 71 -16.11 -0.23 -9.20
N ASN A 72 -16.89 -0.60 -10.21
CA ASN A 72 -17.74 0.31 -10.99
C ASN A 72 -18.41 1.42 -10.15
N GLY A 73 -18.24 2.66 -10.61
CA GLY A 73 -18.84 3.85 -10.00
C GLY A 73 -18.25 4.27 -8.64
N ALA A 74 -17.22 3.57 -8.13
CA ALA A 74 -16.57 3.95 -6.87
C ALA A 74 -15.69 5.19 -7.05
N ARG A 75 -15.65 6.03 -6.04
CA ARG A 75 -14.64 7.08 -5.87
C ARG A 75 -13.90 6.83 -4.57
N LEU A 76 -12.68 6.34 -4.67
CA LEU A 76 -11.88 5.91 -3.53
C LEU A 76 -10.59 6.73 -3.44
N ARG A 77 -10.31 7.27 -2.26
CA ARG A 77 -8.99 7.78 -1.90
C ARG A 77 -8.37 6.90 -0.81
N VAL A 78 -7.18 6.39 -1.11
CA VAL A 78 -6.36 5.62 -0.17
C VAL A 78 -5.10 6.42 0.14
N GLY A 79 -4.83 6.63 1.42
CA GLY A 79 -3.57 7.16 1.93
C GLY A 79 -2.97 6.24 2.99
N SER A 80 -1.88 6.67 3.62
CA SER A 80 -1.35 6.02 4.82
C SER A 80 -1.26 7.02 5.97
N ALA A 81 -1.39 6.55 7.21
CA ALA A 81 -1.34 7.42 8.38
C ALA A 81 0.07 7.91 8.70
N ALA A 82 1.09 7.21 8.19
CA ALA A 82 2.49 7.52 8.34
C ALA A 82 3.28 6.98 7.15
N ALA A 83 4.53 7.43 7.05
CA ALA A 83 5.51 6.88 6.13
C ALA A 83 5.74 5.38 6.39
N THR A 84 5.96 4.62 5.32
CA THR A 84 6.46 3.24 5.42
C THR A 84 7.97 3.30 5.67
N LEU A 85 8.46 2.68 6.74
CA LEU A 85 9.87 2.71 7.11
C LEU A 85 10.47 1.30 6.93
N ALA A 86 11.23 1.11 5.85
CA ALA A 86 11.98 -0.12 5.63
C ALA A 86 13.19 -0.16 6.55
N LEU A 87 13.37 -1.27 7.26
CA LEU A 87 14.38 -1.43 8.30
C LEU A 87 15.24 -2.69 8.05
N PRO A 88 16.48 -2.72 8.53
CA PRO A 88 17.29 -3.95 8.50
C PRO A 88 16.61 -5.08 9.27
N GLY A 89 16.65 -6.29 8.71
CA GLY A 89 16.28 -7.52 9.42
C GLY A 89 17.41 -8.06 10.29
N GLN A 90 17.11 -9.08 11.09
CA GLN A 90 18.13 -9.83 11.84
C GLN A 90 18.99 -10.70 10.91
N ASP A 91 18.41 -11.13 9.79
CA ASP A 91 19.11 -11.76 8.68
C ASP A 91 19.33 -10.74 7.54
N ARG A 92 20.24 -11.07 6.61
CA ARG A 92 20.46 -10.26 5.40
C ARG A 92 19.40 -10.53 4.33
N ALA A 93 18.22 -11.02 4.70
CA ALA A 93 17.14 -11.29 3.76
C ALA A 93 16.47 -9.99 3.34
N GLY A 94 16.16 -9.86 2.04
CA GLY A 94 15.37 -8.73 1.54
C GLY A 94 13.91 -8.83 1.95
N ALA A 95 13.29 -7.70 2.24
CA ALA A 95 11.87 -7.56 2.48
C ALA A 95 11.10 -7.33 1.16
N ARG A 96 9.79 -7.58 1.18
CA ARG A 96 8.90 -7.38 0.03
C ARG A 96 7.64 -6.61 0.40
N TYR A 97 7.22 -5.71 -0.49
CA TYR A 97 5.97 -4.98 -0.38
C TYR A 97 5.27 -4.99 -1.75
N ASP A 98 4.18 -5.74 -1.85
CA ASP A 98 3.42 -5.90 -3.09
C ASP A 98 2.11 -5.13 -3.01
N VAL A 99 1.91 -4.19 -3.94
CA VAL A 99 0.70 -3.38 -4.11
C VAL A 99 -0.03 -3.83 -5.37
N ARG A 100 -1.29 -4.24 -5.25
CA ARG A 100 -2.17 -4.57 -6.36
C ARG A 100 -3.36 -3.62 -6.39
N LEU A 101 -3.47 -2.83 -7.45
CA LEU A 101 -4.55 -1.88 -7.66
C LEU A 101 -5.39 -2.31 -8.86
N THR A 102 -6.70 -2.37 -8.69
CA THR A 102 -7.66 -2.62 -9.76
C THR A 102 -8.67 -1.48 -9.78
N VAL A 103 -8.91 -0.90 -10.95
CA VAL A 103 -9.88 0.18 -11.12
C VAL A 103 -10.76 -0.16 -12.32
N ASP A 104 -12.02 -0.47 -12.05
CA ASP A 104 -12.98 -0.84 -13.09
C ASP A 104 -13.52 0.38 -13.82
N ASP A 105 -14.34 0.16 -14.86
CA ASP A 105 -14.96 1.23 -15.64
C ASP A 105 -15.81 2.16 -14.76
N ASP A 106 -15.80 3.45 -15.12
CA ASP A 106 -16.47 4.52 -14.38
C ASP A 106 -16.04 4.66 -12.90
N ALA A 107 -14.92 4.04 -12.50
CA ALA A 107 -14.35 4.18 -11.15
C ALA A 107 -13.16 5.14 -11.12
N GLU A 108 -12.92 5.72 -9.95
CA GLU A 108 -11.83 6.66 -9.69
C GLU A 108 -11.06 6.24 -8.43
N LEU A 109 -9.74 6.07 -8.57
CA LEU A 109 -8.83 5.75 -7.49
C LEU A 109 -7.77 6.85 -7.31
N TYR A 110 -7.66 7.37 -6.09
CA TYR A 110 -6.53 8.17 -5.63
C TYR A 110 -5.67 7.31 -4.70
N TRP A 111 -4.56 6.79 -5.20
CA TRP A 111 -3.54 6.10 -4.40
C TRP A 111 -2.45 7.10 -4.00
N LEU A 112 -2.56 7.60 -2.77
CA LEU A 112 -1.73 8.68 -2.21
C LEU A 112 -1.18 8.33 -0.82
N PRO A 113 -0.48 7.19 -0.64
CA PRO A 113 0.19 6.92 0.63
C PRO A 113 1.28 7.97 0.91
N GLU A 114 1.66 8.09 2.19
CA GLU A 114 2.85 8.84 2.61
C GLU A 114 4.14 8.15 2.12
N GLN A 115 5.27 8.80 2.35
CA GLN A 115 6.56 8.41 1.80
C GLN A 115 6.99 7.00 2.22
N LEU A 116 7.77 6.34 1.37
CA LEU A 116 8.58 5.18 1.75
C LEU A 116 9.99 5.65 2.08
N ILE A 117 10.49 5.30 3.27
CA ILE A 117 11.84 5.61 3.72
C ILE A 117 12.66 4.32 3.74
N SER A 118 13.74 4.26 2.94
CA SER A 118 14.71 3.17 2.95
C SER A 118 15.84 3.48 3.94
N ALA A 119 15.69 3.06 5.20
CA ALA A 119 16.69 3.32 6.22
C ALA A 119 17.98 2.51 6.00
N GLY A 120 19.07 2.92 6.64
CA GLY A 120 20.38 2.30 6.49
C GLY A 120 20.35 0.80 6.78
N GLY A 121 20.95 0.02 5.89
CA GLY A 121 20.99 -1.44 5.99
C GLY A 121 19.68 -2.16 5.65
N SER A 122 18.60 -1.45 5.29
CA SER A 122 17.41 -2.08 4.72
C SER A 122 17.68 -2.63 3.32
N ASP A 123 16.96 -3.68 2.93
CA ASP A 123 16.88 -4.17 1.56
C ASP A 123 15.41 -4.47 1.26
N LEU A 124 14.76 -3.62 0.46
CA LEU A 124 13.34 -3.71 0.17
C LEU A 124 13.10 -3.76 -1.34
N THR A 125 12.28 -4.72 -1.76
CA THR A 125 11.66 -4.73 -3.09
C THR A 125 10.19 -4.35 -2.99
N VAL A 126 9.78 -3.36 -3.78
CA VAL A 126 8.40 -2.92 -3.91
C VAL A 126 7.89 -3.24 -5.32
N THR A 127 6.76 -3.92 -5.41
CA THR A 127 6.08 -4.16 -6.69
C THR A 127 4.70 -3.52 -6.66
N THR A 128 4.44 -2.59 -7.56
CA THR A 128 3.12 -1.98 -7.75
C THR A 128 2.57 -2.42 -9.09
N SER A 129 1.48 -3.19 -9.08
CA SER A 129 0.76 -3.60 -10.29
C SER A 129 -0.62 -2.97 -10.33
N VAL A 130 -0.94 -2.32 -11.45
CA VAL A 130 -2.21 -1.65 -11.70
C VAL A 130 -2.89 -2.27 -12.92
N ASP A 131 -4.13 -2.69 -12.76
CA ASP A 131 -5.03 -3.03 -13.86
C ASP A 131 -6.12 -1.95 -13.93
N LEU A 132 -6.12 -1.16 -15.02
CA LEU A 132 -6.93 0.05 -15.20
C LEU A 132 -7.88 -0.16 -16.39
N ALA A 133 -9.19 -0.16 -16.16
CA ALA A 133 -10.16 -0.25 -17.26
C ALA A 133 -10.12 1.01 -18.16
N ALA A 134 -10.62 0.90 -19.39
CA ALA A 134 -10.55 1.97 -20.38
C ALA A 134 -11.26 3.27 -19.93
N GLY A 135 -12.38 3.15 -19.19
CA GLY A 135 -13.13 4.28 -18.63
C GLY A 135 -12.69 4.72 -17.23
N ALA A 136 -11.66 4.09 -16.66
CA ALA A 136 -11.24 4.32 -15.29
C ALA A 136 -10.34 5.57 -15.13
N ARG A 137 -10.30 6.12 -13.92
CA ARG A 137 -9.45 7.28 -13.56
C ARG A 137 -8.54 6.92 -12.40
N LEU A 138 -7.24 7.15 -12.56
CA LEU A 138 -6.24 6.89 -11.52
C LEU A 138 -5.35 8.11 -11.29
N LEU A 139 -5.21 8.50 -10.03
CA LEU A 139 -4.08 9.29 -9.55
C LEU A 139 -3.23 8.41 -8.63
N LEU A 140 -1.97 8.18 -9.01
CA LEU A 140 -1.03 7.37 -8.27
C LEU A 140 0.21 8.19 -7.92
N ARG A 141 0.62 8.15 -6.65
CA ARG A 141 1.87 8.76 -6.18
C ARG A 141 2.70 7.76 -5.38
N GLU A 142 3.96 7.64 -5.76
CA GLU A 142 5.01 7.00 -4.95
C GLU A 142 6.08 8.04 -4.62
N GLU A 143 6.37 8.22 -3.33
CA GLU A 143 7.46 9.07 -2.85
C GLU A 143 8.50 8.20 -2.14
N GLN A 144 9.76 8.26 -2.58
CA GLN A 144 10.85 7.43 -2.05
C GLN A 144 11.92 8.32 -1.43
N VAL A 145 12.24 8.07 -0.16
CA VAL A 145 13.23 8.78 0.64
C VAL A 145 14.38 7.81 0.94
N LEU A 146 15.58 8.18 0.51
CA LEU A 146 16.78 7.36 0.60
C LEU A 146 17.53 7.71 1.90
N GLY A 147 17.20 7.02 2.99
CA GLY A 147 17.78 7.23 4.32
C GLY A 147 17.05 8.31 5.14
N ARG A 148 17.18 8.25 6.47
CA ARG A 148 16.79 9.37 7.36
C ARG A 148 17.84 10.49 7.26
N ALA A 149 17.53 11.65 7.86
CA ALA A 149 18.46 12.77 7.88
C ALA A 149 19.82 12.36 8.49
N GLY A 150 20.90 12.53 7.72
CA GLY A 150 22.26 12.17 8.14
C GLY A 150 22.55 10.66 8.15
N GLU A 151 21.68 9.84 7.57
CA GLU A 151 21.85 8.39 7.49
C GLU A 151 22.16 7.95 6.05
N GLU A 152 23.04 6.96 5.89
CA GLU A 152 23.22 6.29 4.61
C GLU A 152 21.95 5.54 4.19
N PRO A 153 21.60 5.51 2.89
CA PRO A 153 20.40 4.83 2.44
C PRO A 153 20.51 3.32 2.53
N GLY A 154 19.37 2.66 2.65
CA GLY A 154 19.25 1.23 2.35
C GLY A 154 19.22 0.95 0.84
N ARG A 155 19.04 -0.33 0.50
CA ARG A 155 18.77 -0.79 -0.86
C ARG A 155 17.26 -0.79 -1.10
N LEU A 156 16.83 -0.04 -2.10
CA LEU A 156 15.44 -0.02 -2.57
C LEU A 156 15.38 -0.41 -4.05
N THR A 157 14.53 -1.38 -4.36
CA THR A 157 14.14 -1.73 -5.74
C THR A 157 12.65 -1.52 -5.88
N SER A 158 12.21 -0.64 -6.79
CA SER A 158 10.78 -0.45 -7.10
C SER A 158 10.48 -0.84 -8.54
N ARG A 159 9.34 -1.51 -8.74
CA ARG A 159 8.76 -1.80 -10.05
C ARG A 159 7.30 -1.40 -10.05
N LEU A 160 6.95 -0.44 -10.91
CA LEU A 160 5.56 -0.11 -11.22
C LEU A 160 5.20 -0.68 -12.58
N THR A 161 4.04 -1.32 -12.70
CA THR A 161 3.47 -1.79 -13.96
C THR A 161 2.00 -1.38 -14.02
N LEU A 162 1.62 -0.74 -15.12
CA LEU A 162 0.25 -0.34 -15.40
C LEU A 162 -0.23 -1.01 -16.68
N ARG A 163 -1.41 -1.64 -16.62
CA ARG A 163 -2.08 -2.30 -17.75
C ARG A 163 -3.40 -1.60 -18.00
N ILE A 164 -3.72 -1.40 -19.28
CA ILE A 164 -4.97 -0.78 -19.78
C ILE A 164 -5.59 -1.75 -20.77
#